data_AF-A0A517YJJ1-F1
#
_entry.id   AF-A0A517YJJ1-F1
#
_cell.length_a   1.000
_cell.length_b   1.000
_cell.length_c   1.000
_cell.angle_alpha   90.00
_cell.angle_beta   90.00
_cell.angle_gamma   90.00
#
_symmetry.space_group_name_H-M   'P 1'
#
loop_
_entity.id
_entity.type
_entity.pdbx_description
1 polymer ?
#
loop_
_entity_poly.entity_id
_entity_poly.type
_entity_poly.pdbx_seq_one_letter_code
_entity_poly.pdbx_strand_id
1 'polypeptide(L)'
;MGQLKELWGKIQPHVFWIMCGGILVLSLASWYMSTGTLEEQRQANQSKIDSVYSGVGGLRSLAATHPNPASNAAIDALTRQYALEVAAGWEQQYRRQEGVLVWPASFDQDFHDAVKPLRPIEKVPVATPLALTIPDGLRRRYRDFIEDELPKLATTIGTKWNARRDGTVSEQPAGMLRADGTSAAPVDRSMVLWAPTNQQEILTTHFGFTAKEDDPSTLDVLYAQEDLWVLQNLMEIIKRTNEGAEGRHNATVKQIEYIRIGKGALGNAGQVMIVGSAVPGVASGGGFDEGMGGQPVAAGGPQGQPTATAGAPPVSPTTNASFNPLDPANWRYVDSNNFPLAGFQLREALNPAPTTDNQNALLAVAKRMPIRIRLEIDQRHMNRLLTEFGNAPLPVEIRQVRINRDAAAIGSPDSFFQAGTGGMLAGGEGNMGGFSPAGFRGEGAGFPNGAASLTKDATVDFNLVQLELYGIVYIYNPVNRSLLKLEEVATPISVPVMAANP
;
A
#
# COMPACT_ATOMS: atom_id res chain seq x y z
N MET A 1 -42.78 52.53 83.30
CA MET A 1 -43.94 51.59 83.37
C MET A 1 -45.29 52.26 83.67
N GLY A 2 -45.43 53.59 83.67
CA GLY A 2 -46.75 54.25 83.85
C GLY A 2 -47.55 54.41 82.56
N GLN A 3 -46.90 54.76 81.44
CA GLN A 3 -47.55 55.03 80.16
C GLN A 3 -48.10 53.77 79.45
N LEU A 4 -47.54 52.59 79.75
CA LEU A 4 -48.06 51.31 79.22
C LEU A 4 -49.39 50.87 79.86
N LYS A 5 -49.65 51.25 81.12
CA LYS A 5 -50.92 50.91 81.80
C LYS A 5 -52.09 51.76 81.30
N GLU A 6 -51.82 52.99 80.91
CA GLU A 6 -52.84 53.91 80.40
C GLU A 6 -53.29 53.56 78.97
N LEU A 7 -52.35 53.09 78.14
CA LEU A 7 -52.66 52.54 76.81
C LEU A 7 -53.44 51.21 76.91
N TRP A 8 -53.13 50.36 77.90
CA TRP A 8 -53.84 49.10 78.12
C TRP A 8 -55.30 49.27 78.52
N GLY A 9 -55.62 50.29 79.33
CA GLY A 9 -57.00 50.58 79.74
C GLY A 9 -57.90 51.04 78.59
N LYS A 10 -57.36 51.68 77.55
CA LYS A 10 -58.12 52.13 76.36
C LYS A 10 -58.29 51.05 75.30
N ILE A 11 -57.41 50.03 75.30
CA ILE A 11 -57.41 48.96 74.30
C ILE A 11 -58.27 47.78 74.74
N GLN A 12 -58.43 47.54 76.05
CA GLN A 12 -59.21 46.43 76.62
C GLN A 12 -60.62 46.21 76.02
N PRO A 13 -61.46 47.25 75.77
CA PRO A 13 -62.78 47.04 75.17
C PRO A 13 -62.74 46.74 73.66
N HIS A 14 -61.61 46.98 72.99
CA HIS A 14 -61.46 46.81 71.54
C HIS A 14 -60.59 45.60 71.14
N VAL A 15 -60.01 44.86 72.11
CA VAL A 15 -59.18 43.67 71.87
C VAL A 15 -59.89 42.64 70.99
N PHE A 16 -61.18 42.38 71.22
CA PHE A 16 -61.97 41.44 70.42
C PHE A 16 -62.03 41.83 68.94
N TRP A 17 -62.34 43.10 68.64
CA TRP A 17 -62.44 43.59 67.27
C TRP A 17 -61.08 43.71 66.58
N ILE A 18 -60.02 44.05 67.32
CA ILE A 18 -58.65 44.08 66.80
C ILE A 18 -58.18 42.65 66.44
N MET A 19 -58.48 41.67 67.29
CA MET A 19 -58.15 40.26 67.01
C MET A 19 -58.95 39.71 65.82
N CYS A 20 -60.26 39.98 65.73
CA CYS A 20 -61.07 39.62 64.57
C CYS A 20 -60.56 40.26 63.27
N GLY A 21 -60.23 41.57 63.30
CA GLY A 21 -59.65 42.27 62.16
C GLY A 21 -58.29 41.69 61.77
N GLY A 22 -57.43 41.37 62.75
CA GLY A 22 -56.14 40.74 62.53
C GLY A 22 -56.23 39.35 61.89
N ILE A 23 -57.14 38.50 62.37
CA ILE A 23 -57.39 37.16 61.79
C ILE A 23 -57.93 37.28 60.36
N LEU A 24 -58.82 38.25 60.08
CA LEU A 24 -59.36 38.46 58.74
C LEU A 24 -58.28 38.92 57.76
N VAL A 25 -57.39 39.84 58.16
CA VAL A 25 -56.25 40.28 57.34
C VAL A 25 -55.26 39.13 57.12
N LEU A 26 -54.93 38.35 58.14
CA LEU A 26 -54.07 37.16 58.01
C LEU A 26 -54.68 36.11 57.08
N SER A 27 -56.00 35.89 57.15
CA SER A 27 -56.70 34.93 56.29
C SER A 27 -56.73 35.39 54.84
N LEU A 28 -56.97 36.68 54.58
CA LEU A 28 -56.91 37.26 53.24
C LEU A 28 -55.49 37.25 52.67
N ALA A 29 -54.48 37.54 53.49
CA ALA A 29 -53.08 37.47 53.08
C ALA A 29 -52.64 36.04 52.76
N SER A 30 -53.05 35.06 53.60
CA SER A 30 -52.78 33.65 53.37
C SER A 30 -53.50 33.12 52.13
N TRP A 31 -54.76 33.50 51.92
CA TRP A 31 -55.50 33.19 50.69
C TRP A 31 -54.81 33.78 49.46
N TYR A 32 -54.50 35.09 49.48
CA TYR A 32 -53.85 35.77 48.35
C TYR A 32 -52.50 35.14 48.00
N MET A 33 -51.68 34.83 49.01
CA MET A 33 -50.37 34.20 48.81
C MET A 33 -50.50 32.75 48.32
N SER A 34 -51.48 32.00 48.83
CA SER A 34 -51.77 30.64 48.36
C SER A 34 -52.34 30.62 46.94
N THR A 35 -53.22 31.55 46.58
CA THR A 35 -53.75 31.65 45.21
C THR A 35 -52.70 32.17 44.23
N GLY A 36 -51.85 33.11 44.65
CA GLY A 36 -50.76 33.62 43.82
C GLY A 36 -49.74 32.54 43.48
N THR A 37 -49.31 31.76 44.49
CA THR A 37 -48.37 30.65 44.27
C THR A 37 -48.98 29.51 43.44
N LEU A 38 -50.27 29.21 43.59
CA LEU A 38 -50.96 28.23 42.74
C LEU A 38 -51.10 28.72 41.29
N GLU A 39 -51.37 30.00 41.06
CA GLU A 39 -51.47 30.57 39.72
C GLU A 39 -50.09 30.62 39.04
N GLU A 40 -49.04 30.99 39.77
CA GLU A 40 -47.65 30.92 39.27
C GLU A 40 -47.25 29.49 38.91
N GLN A 41 -47.56 28.50 39.77
CA GLN A 41 -47.31 27.09 39.47
C GLN A 41 -48.11 26.60 38.27
N ARG A 42 -49.35 27.07 38.11
CA ARG A 42 -50.20 26.73 36.97
C ARG A 42 -49.62 27.28 35.68
N GLN A 43 -49.23 28.56 35.64
CA GLN A 43 -48.61 29.18 34.46
C GLN A 43 -47.25 28.57 34.13
N ALA A 44 -46.44 28.26 35.14
CA ALA A 44 -45.17 27.55 34.97
C ALA A 44 -45.38 26.13 34.40
N ASN A 45 -46.40 25.41 34.85
CA ASN A 45 -46.72 24.08 34.32
C ASN A 45 -47.30 24.15 32.91
N GLN A 46 -48.16 25.14 32.63
CA GLN A 46 -48.74 25.34 31.32
C GLN A 46 -47.68 25.71 30.29
N SER A 47 -46.79 26.64 30.60
CA SER A 47 -45.65 26.98 29.73
C SER A 47 -44.69 25.80 29.52
N LYS A 48 -44.45 24.96 30.54
CA LYS A 48 -43.68 23.71 30.37
C LYS A 48 -44.37 22.74 29.42
N ILE A 49 -45.68 22.55 29.57
CA ILE A 49 -46.47 21.67 28.69
C ILE A 49 -46.44 22.19 27.26
N ASP A 50 -46.69 23.48 27.05
CA ASP A 50 -46.66 24.11 25.73
C ASP A 50 -45.26 24.04 25.09
N SER A 51 -44.20 24.22 25.89
CA SER A 51 -42.82 24.03 25.46
C SER A 51 -42.57 22.59 25.00
N VAL A 52 -43.00 21.58 25.76
CA VAL A 52 -42.89 20.17 25.36
C VAL A 52 -43.66 19.89 24.07
N TYR A 53 -44.89 20.38 23.93
CA TYR A 53 -45.69 20.21 22.70
C TYR A 53 -45.05 20.92 21.50
N SER A 54 -44.48 22.12 21.69
CA SER A 54 -43.75 22.83 20.64
C SER A 54 -42.48 22.07 20.23
N GLY A 55 -41.78 21.45 21.18
CA GLY A 55 -40.63 20.59 20.94
C GLY A 55 -40.99 19.35 20.12
N VAL A 56 -42.09 18.67 20.45
CA VAL A 56 -42.62 17.54 19.67
C VAL A 56 -43.07 17.98 18.26
N GLY A 57 -43.70 19.16 18.15
CA GLY A 57 -44.06 19.76 16.87
C GLY A 57 -42.84 20.05 15.97
N GLY A 58 -41.76 20.55 16.56
CA GLY A 58 -40.47 20.76 15.89
C GLY A 58 -39.80 19.45 15.44
N LEU A 59 -39.88 18.38 16.25
CA LEU A 59 -39.40 17.06 15.85
C LEU A 59 -40.23 16.47 14.69
N ARG A 60 -41.54 16.72 14.69
CA ARG A 60 -42.44 16.26 13.61
C ARG A 60 -42.18 16.99 12.29
N SER A 61 -41.82 18.27 12.32
CA SER A 61 -41.42 18.99 11.10
C SER A 61 -40.03 18.57 10.60
N LEU A 62 -39.14 18.17 11.50
CA LEU A 62 -37.83 17.57 11.16
C LEU A 62 -37.94 16.12 10.65
N ALA A 63 -39.05 15.41 10.90
CA ALA A 63 -39.26 14.04 10.41
C ALA A 63 -39.24 13.90 8.88
N ALA A 64 -39.49 14.99 8.14
CA ALA A 64 -39.32 15.04 6.69
C ALA A 64 -37.83 15.00 6.26
N THR A 65 -36.91 15.39 7.15
CA THR A 65 -35.47 15.48 6.90
C THR A 65 -34.69 14.29 7.45
N HIS A 66 -35.31 13.46 8.29
CA HIS A 66 -34.70 12.26 8.85
C HIS A 66 -34.87 11.05 7.92
N PRO A 67 -33.93 10.07 7.92
CA PRO A 67 -34.06 8.85 7.13
C PRO A 67 -35.39 8.16 7.42
N ASN A 68 -36.27 8.16 6.43
CA ASN A 68 -37.55 7.47 6.45
C ASN A 68 -37.47 6.25 5.50
N PRO A 69 -38.41 5.29 5.57
CA PRO A 69 -38.35 4.09 4.73
C PRO A 69 -38.24 4.37 3.22
N ALA A 70 -38.85 5.46 2.73
CA ALA A 70 -38.75 5.86 1.33
C ALA A 70 -37.35 6.39 0.98
N SER A 71 -36.73 7.19 1.86
CA SER A 71 -35.34 7.62 1.71
C SER A 71 -34.36 6.45 1.74
N ASN A 72 -34.56 5.47 2.65
CA ASN A 72 -33.74 4.26 2.69
C ASN A 72 -33.87 3.45 1.39
N ALA A 73 -35.10 3.23 0.91
CA ALA A 73 -35.33 2.53 -0.35
C ALA A 73 -34.71 3.26 -1.56
N ALA A 74 -34.74 4.60 -1.58
CA ALA A 74 -34.10 5.40 -2.61
C ALA A 74 -32.57 5.31 -2.55
N ILE A 75 -31.99 5.33 -1.35
CA ILE A 75 -30.55 5.14 -1.13
C ILE A 75 -30.14 3.73 -1.58
N ASP A 76 -30.88 2.70 -1.19
CA ASP A 76 -30.61 1.31 -1.59
C ASP A 76 -30.66 1.15 -3.12
N ALA A 77 -31.62 1.81 -3.78
CA ALA A 77 -31.70 1.84 -5.24
C ALA A 77 -30.48 2.52 -5.88
N LEU A 78 -30.04 3.67 -5.34
CA LEU A 78 -28.83 4.36 -5.80
C LEU A 78 -27.57 3.53 -5.54
N THR A 79 -27.44 2.92 -4.36
CA THR A 79 -26.32 2.02 -4.03
C THR A 79 -26.28 0.82 -4.98
N ARG A 80 -27.44 0.24 -5.31
CA ARG A 80 -27.52 -0.84 -6.31
C ARG A 80 -27.12 -0.37 -7.70
N GLN A 81 -27.53 0.83 -8.11
CA GLN A 81 -27.12 1.41 -9.38
C GLN A 81 -25.60 1.62 -9.43
N TYR A 82 -25.01 2.22 -8.39
CA TYR A 82 -23.56 2.37 -8.30
C TYR A 82 -22.84 1.02 -8.31
N ALA A 83 -23.37 0.02 -7.63
CA ALA A 83 -22.81 -1.33 -7.65
C ALA A 83 -22.82 -1.94 -9.07
N LEU A 84 -23.88 -1.72 -9.85
CA LEU A 84 -23.95 -2.15 -11.25
C LEU A 84 -22.93 -1.40 -12.14
N GLU A 85 -22.78 -0.08 -11.95
CA GLU A 85 -21.80 0.73 -12.66
C GLU A 85 -20.36 0.31 -12.33
N VAL A 86 -20.06 0.06 -11.05
CA VAL A 86 -18.77 -0.49 -10.60
C VAL A 86 -18.52 -1.87 -11.20
N ALA A 87 -19.53 -2.76 -11.20
CA ALA A 87 -19.42 -4.07 -11.82
C ALA A 87 -19.11 -3.97 -13.33
N ALA A 88 -19.77 -3.05 -14.04
CA ALA A 88 -19.57 -2.83 -15.46
C ALA A 88 -18.16 -2.27 -15.76
N GLY A 89 -17.70 -1.30 -14.97
CA GLY A 89 -16.35 -0.75 -15.09
C GLY A 89 -15.27 -1.79 -14.79
N TRP A 90 -15.46 -2.60 -13.74
CA TRP A 90 -14.57 -3.70 -13.39
C TRP A 90 -14.52 -4.75 -14.51
N GLU A 91 -15.66 -5.18 -15.04
CA GLU A 91 -15.73 -6.12 -16.18
C GLU A 91 -15.00 -5.57 -17.40
N GLN A 92 -15.15 -4.27 -17.69
CA GLN A 92 -14.48 -3.64 -18.83
C GLN A 92 -12.95 -3.70 -18.68
N GLN A 93 -12.43 -3.40 -17.49
CA GLN A 93 -10.98 -3.46 -17.24
C GLN A 93 -10.46 -4.91 -17.31
N TYR A 94 -11.21 -5.86 -16.74
CA TYR A 94 -10.86 -7.28 -16.80
C TYR A 94 -10.78 -7.79 -18.25
N ARG A 95 -11.78 -7.51 -19.08
CA ARG A 95 -11.80 -7.93 -20.49
C ARG A 95 -10.68 -7.32 -21.33
N ARG A 96 -10.35 -6.04 -21.10
CA ARG A 96 -9.20 -5.40 -21.77
C ARG A 96 -7.90 -6.13 -21.43
N GLN A 97 -7.73 -6.51 -20.18
CA GLN A 97 -6.58 -7.25 -19.70
C GLN A 97 -6.51 -8.69 -20.24
N GLU A 98 -7.64 -9.37 -20.44
CA GLU A 98 -7.65 -10.74 -20.98
C GLU A 98 -6.97 -10.85 -22.35
N GLY A 99 -7.05 -9.81 -23.18
CA GLY A 99 -6.35 -9.75 -24.47
C GLY A 99 -4.82 -9.53 -24.37
N VAL A 100 -4.32 -9.17 -23.18
CA VAL A 100 -2.90 -8.88 -22.92
C VAL A 100 -2.26 -10.02 -22.12
N LEU A 101 -2.94 -10.52 -21.09
CA LEU A 101 -2.46 -11.61 -20.24
C LEU A 101 -2.79 -12.97 -20.85
N VAL A 102 -2.24 -13.19 -22.04
CA VAL A 102 -2.45 -14.38 -22.87
C VAL A 102 -1.26 -15.30 -22.72
N TRP A 103 -1.52 -16.59 -22.52
CA TRP A 103 -0.48 -17.60 -22.51
C TRP A 103 0.12 -17.75 -23.92
N PRO A 104 1.43 -18.00 -24.06
CA PRO A 104 2.09 -18.12 -25.36
C PRO A 104 1.40 -19.12 -26.30
N ALA A 105 1.19 -18.72 -27.55
CA ALA A 105 0.55 -19.56 -28.58
C ALA A 105 1.38 -20.79 -28.99
N SER A 106 2.63 -20.88 -28.54
CA SER A 106 3.49 -22.05 -28.72
C SER A 106 3.09 -23.25 -27.87
N PHE A 107 2.23 -23.06 -26.88
CA PHE A 107 1.71 -24.15 -26.06
C PHE A 107 0.50 -24.81 -26.73
N ASP A 108 0.38 -26.13 -26.55
CA ASP A 108 -0.76 -26.90 -27.04
C ASP A 108 -1.99 -26.69 -26.15
N GLN A 109 -3.15 -27.15 -26.63
CA GLN A 109 -4.43 -27.01 -25.92
C GLN A 109 -4.41 -27.66 -24.52
N ASP A 110 -3.64 -28.73 -24.32
CA ASP A 110 -3.52 -29.43 -23.04
C ASP A 110 -2.97 -28.51 -21.92
N PHE A 111 -2.00 -27.67 -22.25
CA PHE A 111 -1.43 -26.69 -21.35
C PHE A 111 -2.46 -25.60 -21.03
N HIS A 112 -3.13 -25.08 -22.05
CA HIS A 112 -4.17 -24.06 -21.87
C HIS A 112 -5.31 -24.55 -20.98
N ASP A 113 -5.76 -25.79 -21.17
CA ASP A 113 -6.81 -26.41 -20.36
C ASP A 113 -6.36 -26.62 -18.90
N ALA A 114 -5.09 -26.91 -18.67
CA ALA A 114 -4.53 -27.07 -17.33
C ALA A 114 -4.43 -25.74 -16.56
N VAL A 115 -4.07 -24.62 -17.23
CA VAL A 115 -3.83 -23.33 -16.56
C VAL A 115 -5.05 -22.42 -16.48
N LYS A 116 -5.99 -22.53 -17.43
CA LYS A 116 -7.20 -21.69 -17.48
C LYS A 116 -8.05 -21.71 -16.19
N PRO A 117 -8.32 -22.86 -15.54
CA PRO A 117 -9.14 -22.88 -14.31
C PRO A 117 -8.39 -22.34 -13.08
N LEU A 118 -7.08 -22.11 -13.17
CA LEU A 118 -6.24 -21.70 -12.05
C LEU A 118 -6.19 -20.17 -11.87
N ARG A 119 -7.04 -19.41 -12.57
CA ARG A 119 -7.17 -17.94 -12.42
C ARG A 119 -8.40 -17.58 -11.58
N PRO A 120 -8.28 -16.65 -10.61
CA PRO A 120 -7.06 -15.99 -10.13
C PRO A 120 -6.09 -16.94 -9.42
N ILE A 121 -4.78 -16.69 -9.55
CA ILE A 121 -3.69 -17.53 -9.01
C ILE A 121 -3.85 -17.72 -7.50
N GLU A 122 -4.31 -16.69 -6.82
CA GLU A 122 -4.47 -16.63 -5.38
C GLU A 122 -5.55 -17.60 -4.84
N LYS A 123 -6.46 -18.08 -5.70
CA LYS A 123 -7.40 -19.16 -5.34
C LYS A 123 -6.73 -20.53 -5.27
N VAL A 124 -5.54 -20.70 -5.85
CA VAL A 124 -4.75 -21.93 -5.79
C VAL A 124 -4.03 -22.00 -4.44
N PRO A 125 -4.33 -22.98 -3.56
CA PRO A 125 -3.70 -23.08 -2.26
C PRO A 125 -2.18 -23.25 -2.34
N VAL A 126 -1.45 -22.72 -1.34
CA VAL A 126 0.02 -22.86 -1.23
C VAL A 126 0.43 -24.32 -1.24
N ALA A 127 -0.22 -25.15 -0.42
CA ALA A 127 -0.16 -26.59 -0.54
C ALA A 127 -1.13 -27.04 -1.64
N THR A 128 -0.69 -26.93 -2.91
CA THR A 128 -1.55 -27.16 -4.08
C THR A 128 -2.01 -28.62 -4.13
N PRO A 129 -3.32 -28.90 -4.06
CA PRO A 129 -3.85 -30.26 -4.20
C PRO A 129 -3.58 -30.81 -5.60
N LEU A 130 -3.52 -32.14 -5.74
CA LEU A 130 -3.25 -32.79 -7.03
C LEU A 130 -4.24 -32.36 -8.13
N ALA A 131 -5.51 -32.13 -7.78
CA ALA A 131 -6.56 -31.66 -8.68
C ALA A 131 -6.31 -30.25 -9.28
N LEU A 132 -5.52 -29.43 -8.60
CA LEU A 132 -5.13 -28.09 -9.04
C LEU A 132 -3.65 -28.01 -9.46
N THR A 133 -2.97 -29.17 -9.51
CA THR A 133 -1.54 -29.25 -9.84
C THR A 133 -1.39 -29.41 -11.35
N ILE A 134 -0.60 -28.53 -11.98
CA ILE A 134 -0.23 -28.67 -13.39
C ILE A 134 0.65 -29.93 -13.52
N PRO A 135 0.36 -30.84 -14.47
CA PRO A 135 1.16 -32.03 -14.72
C PRO A 135 2.65 -31.74 -14.94
N ASP A 136 3.52 -32.58 -14.40
CA ASP A 136 4.98 -32.38 -14.42
C ASP A 136 5.55 -32.15 -15.83
N GLY A 137 5.06 -32.90 -16.82
CA GLY A 137 5.49 -32.73 -18.22
C GLY A 137 5.20 -31.33 -18.77
N LEU A 138 4.09 -30.72 -18.36
CA LEU A 138 3.70 -29.36 -18.74
C LEU A 138 4.51 -28.31 -17.97
N ARG A 139 4.81 -28.55 -16.69
CA ARG A 139 5.68 -27.68 -15.88
C ARG A 139 7.12 -27.66 -16.42
N ARG A 140 7.64 -28.81 -16.85
CA ARG A 140 8.94 -28.92 -17.54
C ARG A 140 8.96 -28.19 -18.88
N ARG A 141 7.91 -28.39 -19.70
CA ARG A 141 7.77 -27.68 -20.98
C ARG A 141 7.77 -26.15 -20.78
N TYR A 142 7.11 -25.67 -19.73
CA TYR A 142 7.12 -24.25 -19.38
C TYR A 142 8.51 -23.76 -18.97
N ARG A 143 9.24 -24.53 -18.17
CA ARG A 143 10.63 -24.23 -17.81
C ARG A 143 11.51 -24.04 -19.04
N ASP A 144 11.45 -24.99 -19.96
CA ASP A 144 12.25 -24.97 -21.20
C ASP A 144 11.86 -23.78 -22.09
N PHE A 145 10.55 -23.46 -22.16
CA PHE A 145 10.06 -22.27 -22.86
C PHE A 145 10.67 -20.97 -22.31
N ILE A 146 10.76 -20.80 -20.99
CA ILE A 146 11.32 -19.59 -20.37
C ILE A 146 12.80 -19.41 -20.72
N GLU A 147 13.57 -20.50 -20.79
CA GLU A 147 14.98 -20.45 -21.18
C GLU A 147 15.15 -19.88 -22.60
N ASP A 148 14.24 -20.21 -23.51
CA ASP A 148 14.25 -19.71 -24.89
C ASP A 148 13.64 -18.31 -25.03
N GLU A 149 12.71 -17.94 -24.16
CA GLU A 149 11.92 -16.70 -24.29
C GLU A 149 12.68 -15.48 -23.74
N LEU A 150 13.41 -15.59 -22.63
CA LEU A 150 14.15 -14.46 -22.05
C LEU A 150 15.18 -13.84 -23.02
N PRO A 151 15.98 -14.63 -23.78
CA PRO A 151 16.86 -14.07 -24.81
C PRO A 151 16.10 -13.36 -25.93
N LYS A 152 14.99 -13.92 -26.42
CA LYS A 152 14.15 -13.28 -27.46
C LYS A 152 13.60 -11.94 -26.97
N LEU A 153 13.19 -11.90 -25.71
CA LEU A 153 12.68 -10.69 -25.11
C LEU A 153 13.74 -9.59 -25.05
N ALA A 154 14.99 -9.91 -24.69
CA ALA A 154 16.11 -8.96 -24.76
C ALA A 154 16.36 -8.46 -26.20
N THR A 155 16.29 -9.34 -27.20
CA THR A 155 16.48 -8.91 -28.60
C THR A 155 15.42 -7.93 -29.09
N THR A 156 14.23 -7.91 -28.47
CA THR A 156 13.15 -6.98 -28.81
C THR A 156 13.54 -5.51 -28.63
N ILE A 157 14.39 -5.20 -27.65
CA ILE A 157 14.94 -3.85 -27.42
C ILE A 157 16.35 -3.68 -28.02
N GLY A 158 16.77 -4.59 -28.89
CA GLY A 158 18.09 -4.57 -29.52
C GLY A 158 19.23 -4.79 -28.53
N THR A 159 19.01 -5.57 -27.46
CA THR A 159 20.05 -5.93 -26.48
C THR A 159 20.33 -7.43 -26.47
N LYS A 160 21.43 -7.82 -25.82
CA LYS A 160 21.83 -9.22 -25.64
C LYS A 160 21.53 -9.69 -24.23
N TRP A 161 21.01 -10.91 -24.14
CA TRP A 161 20.86 -11.61 -22.87
C TRP A 161 22.14 -12.37 -22.52
N ASN A 162 22.75 -12.03 -21.39
CA ASN A 162 24.03 -12.52 -20.92
C ASN A 162 23.92 -13.32 -19.61
N ALA A 163 22.75 -13.36 -18.97
CA ALA A 163 22.53 -14.12 -17.75
C ALA A 163 22.48 -15.62 -18.03
N ARG A 164 23.00 -16.42 -17.09
CA ARG A 164 23.10 -17.88 -17.20
C ARG A 164 22.64 -18.60 -15.94
N ARG A 165 22.23 -19.86 -16.12
CA ARG A 165 21.73 -20.73 -15.04
C ARG A 165 22.77 -21.06 -13.98
N ASP A 166 24.04 -21.13 -14.37
CA ASP A 166 25.16 -21.42 -13.46
C ASP A 166 25.56 -20.21 -12.58
N GLY A 167 24.82 -19.10 -12.67
CA GLY A 167 25.11 -17.86 -11.95
C GLY A 167 26.31 -17.11 -12.53
N THR A 168 26.92 -17.60 -13.60
CA THR A 168 28.04 -16.91 -14.25
C THR A 168 27.51 -15.81 -15.16
N VAL A 169 28.06 -14.62 -14.99
CA VAL A 169 27.81 -13.50 -15.89
C VAL A 169 28.86 -13.57 -16.99
N SER A 170 28.48 -13.88 -18.23
CA SER A 170 29.44 -13.80 -19.34
C SER A 170 29.58 -12.35 -19.79
N GLU A 171 30.51 -11.62 -19.18
CA GLU A 171 30.82 -10.23 -19.58
C GLU A 171 31.63 -10.15 -20.89
N GLN A 172 32.00 -11.28 -21.51
CA GLN A 172 32.84 -11.29 -22.71
C GLN A 172 32.31 -12.23 -23.79
N PRO A 173 32.18 -11.77 -25.04
CA PRO A 173 32.22 -12.67 -26.18
C PRO A 173 33.61 -13.31 -26.20
N ALA A 174 33.70 -14.58 -26.58
CA ALA A 174 34.97 -15.24 -26.85
C ALA A 174 35.73 -14.46 -27.95
N GLY A 175 36.57 -13.51 -27.53
CA GLY A 175 37.44 -12.76 -28.41
C GLY A 175 38.60 -13.66 -28.79
N MET A 176 38.77 -13.91 -30.09
CA MET A 176 40.03 -14.47 -30.59
C MET A 176 41.17 -13.56 -30.13
N LEU A 177 42.10 -14.12 -29.37
CA LEU A 177 43.39 -13.49 -29.08
C LEU A 177 44.00 -13.05 -30.41
N ARG A 178 44.19 -11.73 -30.59
CA ARG A 178 45.09 -11.23 -31.62
C ARG A 178 46.49 -11.73 -31.27
N ALA A 179 47.26 -12.10 -32.29
CA ALA A 179 48.67 -12.52 -32.15
C ALA A 179 49.58 -11.45 -31.51
N ASP A 180 49.09 -10.22 -31.31
CA ASP A 180 49.74 -9.08 -30.66
C ASP A 180 49.43 -8.95 -29.15
N GLY A 181 48.67 -9.88 -28.55
CA GLY A 181 48.38 -9.85 -27.11
C GLY A 181 47.46 -8.71 -26.66
N THR A 182 46.94 -7.90 -27.58
CA THR A 182 45.96 -6.85 -27.31
C THR A 182 44.53 -7.39 -27.47
N SER A 183 43.79 -7.45 -26.34
CA SER A 183 42.37 -7.73 -26.32
C SER A 183 41.59 -6.47 -26.73
N ALA A 184 41.28 -6.32 -28.02
CA ALA A 184 40.22 -5.40 -28.42
C ALA A 184 38.89 -6.01 -28.00
N ALA A 185 38.35 -5.57 -26.85
CA ALA A 185 36.99 -5.95 -26.46
C ALA A 185 36.04 -5.59 -27.62
N PRO A 186 35.28 -6.54 -28.17
CA PRO A 186 34.33 -6.23 -29.23
C PRO A 186 33.36 -5.14 -28.73
N VAL A 187 33.27 -4.03 -29.46
CA VAL A 187 32.38 -2.93 -29.14
C VAL A 187 30.94 -3.46 -29.16
N ASP A 188 30.25 -3.38 -28.02
CA ASP A 188 28.85 -3.77 -27.93
C ASP A 188 27.97 -2.79 -28.72
N ARG A 189 27.44 -3.27 -29.85
CA ARG A 189 26.58 -2.51 -30.78
C ARG A 189 25.09 -2.56 -30.42
N SER A 190 24.74 -3.11 -29.26
CA SER A 190 23.34 -3.16 -28.78
C SER A 190 22.71 -1.76 -28.75
N MET A 191 21.46 -1.64 -29.19
CA MET A 191 20.73 -0.37 -29.16
C MET A 191 20.56 0.12 -27.73
N VAL A 192 20.17 -0.79 -26.83
CA VAL A 192 20.06 -0.56 -25.40
C VAL A 192 21.09 -1.43 -24.69
N LEU A 193 21.90 -0.84 -23.80
CA LEU A 193 22.71 -1.63 -22.87
C LEU A 193 21.83 -2.11 -21.72
N TRP A 194 21.93 -3.38 -21.35
CA TRP A 194 21.27 -3.88 -20.15
C TRP A 194 22.31 -4.52 -19.25
N ALA A 195 22.41 -4.00 -18.02
CA ALA A 195 23.33 -4.51 -17.01
C ALA A 195 23.19 -6.04 -16.85
N PRO A 196 24.24 -6.82 -17.15
CA PRO A 196 24.19 -8.28 -17.03
C PRO A 196 23.89 -8.76 -15.60
N THR A 197 24.31 -7.99 -14.60
CA THR A 197 24.00 -8.22 -13.19
C THR A 197 22.49 -8.15 -12.91
N ASN A 198 21.77 -7.20 -13.51
CA ASN A 198 20.32 -7.13 -13.37
C ASN A 198 19.60 -8.23 -14.17
N GLN A 199 20.12 -8.64 -15.33
CA GLN A 199 19.59 -9.81 -16.04
C GLN A 199 19.69 -11.07 -15.16
N GLN A 200 20.81 -11.25 -14.46
CA GLN A 200 20.99 -12.34 -13.52
C GLN A 200 20.07 -12.22 -12.29
N GLU A 201 19.86 -11.01 -11.78
CA GLU A 201 18.90 -10.72 -10.70
C GLU A 201 17.48 -11.16 -11.10
N ILE A 202 17.03 -10.81 -12.31
CA ILE A 202 15.71 -11.19 -12.84
C ILE A 202 15.60 -12.70 -13.01
N LEU A 203 16.61 -13.33 -13.61
CA LEU A 203 16.66 -14.78 -13.78
C LEU A 203 16.55 -15.49 -12.44
N THR A 204 17.28 -15.03 -11.42
CA THR A 204 17.30 -15.65 -10.09
C THR A 204 16.00 -15.41 -9.33
N THR A 205 15.45 -14.19 -9.40
CA THR A 205 14.31 -13.77 -8.57
C THR A 205 12.97 -14.25 -9.11
N HIS A 206 12.78 -14.18 -10.43
CA HIS A 206 11.48 -14.45 -11.08
C HIS A 206 11.46 -15.80 -11.79
N PHE A 207 12.62 -16.28 -12.24
CA PHE A 207 12.75 -17.47 -13.08
C PHE A 207 13.73 -18.49 -12.50
N GLY A 208 14.04 -18.42 -11.20
CA GLY A 208 15.10 -19.19 -10.56
C GLY A 208 14.85 -20.70 -10.60
N PHE A 209 13.61 -21.13 -10.82
CA PHE A 209 13.25 -22.54 -11.04
C PHE A 209 13.87 -23.13 -12.32
N THR A 210 14.31 -22.31 -13.28
CA THR A 210 15.03 -22.78 -14.49
C THR A 210 16.40 -23.36 -14.15
N ALA A 211 17.01 -22.92 -13.05
CA ALA A 211 18.30 -23.42 -12.57
C ALA A 211 18.18 -24.57 -11.57
N LYS A 212 16.97 -24.93 -11.12
CA LYS A 212 16.75 -26.04 -10.17
C LYS A 212 16.72 -27.36 -10.92
N GLU A 213 17.25 -28.42 -10.29
CA GLU A 213 17.10 -29.80 -10.78
C GLU A 213 15.64 -30.28 -10.69
N ASP A 214 14.90 -29.76 -9.71
CA ASP A 214 13.50 -30.10 -9.50
C ASP A 214 12.53 -29.39 -10.46
N ASP A 215 11.48 -30.13 -10.83
CA ASP A 215 10.10 -29.68 -11.06
C ASP A 215 9.69 -28.26 -10.58
N PRO A 216 9.61 -27.16 -11.37
CA PRO A 216 8.95 -25.94 -10.90
C PRO A 216 7.56 -26.23 -10.36
N SER A 217 7.17 -25.66 -9.22
CA SER A 217 5.82 -25.83 -8.66
C SER A 217 4.73 -25.22 -9.55
N THR A 218 3.46 -25.59 -9.32
CA THR A 218 2.34 -24.97 -10.05
C THR A 218 2.29 -23.46 -9.82
N LEU A 219 2.51 -23.01 -8.58
CA LEU A 219 2.56 -21.59 -8.26
C LEU A 219 3.77 -20.90 -8.89
N ASP A 220 4.92 -21.57 -8.99
CA ASP A 220 6.10 -21.01 -9.70
C ASP A 220 5.75 -20.71 -11.15
N VAL A 221 5.11 -21.65 -11.86
CA VAL A 221 4.68 -21.46 -13.26
C VAL A 221 3.72 -20.28 -13.40
N LEU A 222 2.70 -20.21 -12.53
CA LEU A 222 1.67 -19.17 -12.60
C LEU A 222 2.23 -17.77 -12.30
N TYR A 223 3.02 -17.61 -11.23
CA TYR A 223 3.60 -16.32 -10.86
C TYR A 223 4.72 -15.89 -11.81
N ALA A 224 5.53 -16.82 -12.32
CA ALA A 224 6.53 -16.52 -13.33
C ALA A 224 5.91 -16.06 -14.65
N GLN A 225 4.77 -16.62 -15.05
CA GLN A 225 4.05 -16.13 -16.24
C GLN A 225 3.55 -14.71 -16.03
N GLU A 226 3.06 -14.39 -14.82
CA GLU A 226 2.63 -13.04 -14.48
C GLU A 226 3.80 -12.04 -14.54
N ASP A 227 4.97 -12.43 -14.03
CA ASP A 227 6.20 -11.64 -14.16
C ASP A 227 6.65 -11.48 -15.61
N LEU A 228 6.54 -12.54 -16.42
CA LEU A 228 6.88 -12.50 -17.83
C LEU A 228 5.99 -11.51 -18.59
N TRP A 229 4.68 -11.50 -18.35
CA TRP A 229 3.77 -10.54 -18.98
C TRP A 229 4.14 -9.09 -18.65
N VAL A 230 4.48 -8.82 -17.39
CA VAL A 230 4.90 -7.48 -16.96
C VAL A 230 6.23 -7.10 -17.59
N LEU A 231 7.20 -8.01 -17.61
CA LEU A 231 8.51 -7.79 -18.25
C LEU A 231 8.35 -7.54 -19.76
N GLN A 232 7.53 -8.33 -20.45
CA GLN A 232 7.20 -8.15 -21.86
C GLN A 232 6.62 -6.75 -22.14
N ASN A 233 5.67 -6.31 -21.32
CA ASN A 233 5.10 -4.99 -21.42
C ASN A 233 6.14 -3.87 -21.23
N LEU A 234 7.04 -4.01 -20.25
CA LEU A 234 8.14 -3.06 -20.03
C LEU A 234 9.12 -2.99 -21.21
N MET A 235 9.45 -4.13 -21.82
CA MET A 235 10.31 -4.16 -23.00
C MET A 235 9.64 -3.50 -24.21
N GLU A 236 8.34 -3.72 -24.41
CA GLU A 236 7.57 -3.09 -25.48
C GLU A 236 7.48 -1.56 -25.27
N ILE A 237 7.32 -1.08 -24.03
CA ILE A 237 7.40 0.36 -23.70
C ILE A 237 8.74 0.95 -24.12
N ILE A 238 9.86 0.29 -23.78
CA ILE A 238 11.21 0.76 -24.15
C ILE A 238 11.39 0.76 -25.67
N LYS A 239 10.92 -0.30 -26.35
CA LYS A 239 10.97 -0.41 -27.80
C LYS A 239 10.19 0.73 -28.48
N ARG A 240 8.96 1.03 -28.05
CA ARG A 240 8.15 2.15 -28.57
C ARG A 240 8.77 3.50 -28.27
N THR A 241 9.36 3.66 -27.08
CA THR A 241 10.08 4.89 -26.71
C THR A 241 11.28 5.13 -27.64
N ASN A 242 11.96 4.06 -28.05
CA ASN A 242 13.09 4.09 -28.97
C ASN A 242 12.71 4.01 -30.46
N GLU A 243 11.42 4.02 -30.80
CA GLU A 243 10.99 3.97 -32.19
C GLU A 243 11.54 5.19 -32.97
N GLY A 244 12.19 4.90 -34.11
CA GLY A 244 12.92 5.84 -34.93
C GLY A 244 14.44 5.89 -34.69
N ALA A 245 14.95 5.20 -33.67
CA ALA A 245 16.39 5.09 -33.43
C ALA A 245 17.03 3.98 -34.29
N GLU A 246 18.20 4.26 -34.84
CA GLU A 246 18.99 3.32 -35.65
C GLU A 246 20.16 2.73 -34.87
N GLY A 247 20.49 3.34 -33.72
CA GLY A 247 21.50 2.84 -32.81
C GLY A 247 21.46 3.58 -31.47
N ARG A 248 22.37 3.22 -30.56
CA ARG A 248 22.38 3.81 -29.20
C ARG A 248 22.58 5.33 -29.18
N HIS A 249 23.30 5.87 -30.15
CA HIS A 249 23.62 7.30 -30.20
C HIS A 249 22.38 8.18 -30.39
N ASN A 250 21.33 7.69 -31.06
CA ASN A 250 20.06 8.38 -31.27
C ASN A 250 18.86 7.74 -30.54
N ALA A 251 19.09 6.70 -29.74
CA ALA A 251 18.07 6.11 -28.87
C ALA A 251 17.72 7.03 -27.69
N THR A 252 16.43 7.05 -27.31
CA THR A 252 15.97 7.80 -26.13
C THR A 252 16.40 7.10 -24.85
N VAL A 253 16.14 5.80 -24.74
CA VAL A 253 16.63 4.94 -23.66
C VAL A 253 17.92 4.28 -24.14
N LYS A 254 19.05 4.61 -23.51
CA LYS A 254 20.37 4.11 -23.91
C LYS A 254 20.85 2.95 -23.06
N GLN A 255 20.50 2.95 -21.78
CA GLN A 255 20.89 1.91 -20.83
C GLN A 255 19.78 1.60 -19.83
N ILE A 256 19.64 0.31 -19.51
CA ILE A 256 18.87 -0.22 -18.40
C ILE A 256 19.88 -0.62 -17.32
N GLU A 257 19.87 0.12 -16.21
CA GLU A 257 20.65 -0.24 -15.04
C GLU A 257 19.97 -1.37 -14.28
N TYR A 258 18.67 -1.23 -14.04
CA TYR A 258 17.89 -2.31 -13.47
C TYR A 258 16.39 -2.21 -13.79
N ILE A 259 15.75 -3.38 -13.84
CA ILE A 259 14.30 -3.55 -13.77
C ILE A 259 14.02 -4.48 -12.59
N ARG A 260 13.09 -4.07 -11.74
CA ARG A 260 12.62 -4.87 -10.60
C ARG A 260 11.09 -4.89 -10.59
N ILE A 261 10.55 -6.06 -10.28
CA ILE A 261 9.11 -6.33 -10.30
C ILE A 261 8.73 -6.94 -8.94
N GLY A 262 7.54 -6.62 -8.43
CA GLY A 262 7.02 -7.17 -7.19
C GLY A 262 7.94 -6.90 -6.00
N LYS A 263 8.35 -7.95 -5.29
CA LYS A 263 9.18 -7.84 -4.08
C LYS A 263 10.49 -7.05 -4.31
N GLY A 264 11.13 -7.22 -5.46
CA GLY A 264 12.37 -6.49 -5.78
C GLY A 264 12.16 -4.98 -5.97
N ALA A 265 10.95 -4.56 -6.35
CA ALA A 265 10.60 -3.15 -6.54
C ALA A 265 10.31 -2.43 -5.21
N LEU A 266 10.21 -3.17 -4.10
CA LEU A 266 9.98 -2.62 -2.78
C LEU A 266 11.21 -1.87 -2.25
N GLY A 267 11.00 -1.03 -1.24
CA GLY A 267 12.04 -0.23 -0.59
C GLY A 267 11.80 1.27 -0.76
N ASN A 268 12.01 2.06 0.29
CA ASN A 268 11.72 3.50 0.27
C ASN A 268 12.88 4.28 -0.34
N ALA A 269 12.62 4.97 -1.44
CA ALA A 269 13.58 5.83 -2.11
C ALA A 269 13.30 7.30 -1.78
N GLY A 270 13.67 7.72 -0.57
CA GLY A 270 13.57 9.11 -0.12
C GLY A 270 12.21 9.47 0.47
N GLN A 271 12.09 9.36 1.79
CA GLN A 271 11.22 10.27 2.51
C GLN A 271 11.82 11.68 2.40
N VAL A 272 11.00 12.68 2.08
CA VAL A 272 11.33 14.06 2.39
C VAL A 272 11.28 14.14 3.91
N MET A 273 12.43 14.03 4.57
CA MET A 273 12.51 14.48 5.96
C MET A 273 12.21 15.97 5.92
N ILE A 274 11.07 16.36 6.48
CA ILE A 274 10.80 17.77 6.73
C ILE A 274 11.89 18.24 7.68
N VAL A 275 12.83 19.03 7.17
CA VAL A 275 13.77 19.77 8.01
C VAL A 275 12.92 20.77 8.79
N GLY A 276 12.59 20.43 10.04
CA GLY A 276 11.89 21.32 10.96
C GLY A 276 10.68 20.75 11.72
N SER A 277 10.21 19.53 11.44
CA SER A 277 9.15 18.92 12.26
C SER A 277 9.72 18.19 13.47
N ALA A 278 10.50 18.90 14.29
CA ALA A 278 10.59 18.56 15.70
C ALA A 278 9.21 18.83 16.30
N VAL A 279 8.47 17.76 16.60
CA VAL A 279 7.34 17.85 17.52
C VAL A 279 7.88 18.46 18.82
N PRO A 280 7.41 19.63 19.27
CA PRO A 280 7.84 20.20 20.53
C PRO A 280 7.37 19.27 21.65
N GLY A 281 8.28 18.53 22.27
CA GLY A 281 7.93 17.61 23.35
C GLY A 281 8.98 16.57 23.73
N VAL A 282 9.98 16.30 22.89
CA VAL A 282 11.08 15.40 23.27
C VAL A 282 12.40 16.12 23.06
N ALA A 283 12.76 16.92 24.07
CA ALA A 283 14.03 17.63 24.11
C ALA A 283 15.18 16.61 24.18
N SER A 284 15.96 16.60 23.10
CA SER A 284 17.31 16.04 23.02
C SER A 284 18.18 16.63 24.13
N GLY A 285 18.53 15.81 25.12
CA GLY A 285 19.48 16.16 26.17
C GLY A 285 20.90 16.17 25.63
N GLY A 286 21.55 17.33 25.69
CA GLY A 286 22.99 17.47 25.46
C GLY A 286 23.48 18.87 25.79
N GLY A 287 24.18 19.01 26.91
CA GLY A 287 25.10 20.13 27.15
C GLY A 287 25.07 20.76 28.54
N PHE A 288 26.14 20.45 29.31
CA PHE A 288 26.76 21.25 30.40
C PHE A 288 25.93 21.56 31.66
N ASP A 289 26.37 21.04 32.81
CA ASP A 289 26.98 21.86 33.88
C ASP A 289 27.56 20.97 35.00
N GLU A 290 28.63 21.45 35.61
CA GLU A 290 29.33 20.87 36.75
C GLU A 290 28.50 20.93 38.05
N GLY A 291 28.60 19.88 38.87
CA GLY A 291 28.44 20.01 40.32
C GLY A 291 27.25 19.28 40.96
N MET A 292 27.54 18.74 42.14
CA MET A 292 26.62 18.25 43.18
C MET A 292 26.04 16.83 43.03
N GLY A 293 26.74 15.88 43.66
CA GLY A 293 26.22 15.26 44.89
C GLY A 293 25.11 14.22 44.77
N GLY A 294 25.52 12.95 44.78
CA GLY A 294 25.00 11.92 45.70
C GLY A 294 23.58 11.39 45.49
N GLN A 295 23.48 10.09 45.18
CA GLN A 295 22.82 9.03 45.99
C GLN A 295 22.63 7.77 45.12
N PRO A 296 22.96 6.56 45.62
CA PRO A 296 22.72 5.32 44.90
C PRO A 296 21.35 4.74 45.29
N VAL A 297 20.53 4.35 44.33
CA VAL A 297 19.34 3.53 44.60
C VAL A 297 19.36 2.24 43.77
N ALA A 298 19.81 1.21 44.48
CA ALA A 298 19.31 -0.16 44.59
C ALA A 298 18.73 -0.89 43.36
N ALA A 299 19.42 -1.96 43.02
CA ALA A 299 18.91 -3.14 42.33
C ALA A 299 17.81 -3.85 43.14
N GLY A 300 16.78 -4.34 42.44
CA GLY A 300 15.75 -5.20 43.04
C GLY A 300 14.58 -5.44 42.09
N GLY A 301 14.76 -6.27 41.07
CA GLY A 301 13.66 -6.80 40.26
C GLY A 301 13.28 -8.22 40.68
N PRO A 302 11.99 -8.57 40.62
CA PRO A 302 11.57 -9.90 40.23
C PRO A 302 10.87 -9.86 38.86
N GLN A 303 11.45 -10.65 37.96
CA GLN A 303 10.87 -11.34 36.81
C GLN A 303 9.33 -11.45 36.79
N GLY A 304 8.74 -11.14 35.63
CA GLY A 304 7.52 -11.83 35.19
C GLY A 304 6.53 -11.03 34.36
N GLN A 305 6.86 -10.68 33.11
CA GLN A 305 5.93 -10.64 31.96
C GLN A 305 6.68 -10.15 30.71
N PRO A 306 6.62 -10.84 29.55
CA PRO A 306 7.08 -10.27 28.30
C PRO A 306 6.04 -9.23 27.85
N THR A 307 6.27 -7.98 28.21
CA THR A 307 5.56 -6.83 27.64
C THR A 307 5.85 -6.76 26.15
N ALA A 308 4.78 -6.79 25.36
CA ALA A 308 4.78 -6.68 23.92
C ALA A 308 5.64 -5.50 23.45
N THR A 309 6.59 -5.78 22.56
CA THR A 309 7.32 -4.80 21.77
C THR A 309 6.34 -4.03 20.89
N ALA A 310 6.11 -2.77 21.26
CA ALA A 310 5.40 -1.79 20.46
C ALA A 310 6.27 -1.45 19.23
N GLY A 311 5.73 -1.67 18.03
CA GLY A 311 6.41 -1.35 16.77
C GLY A 311 5.94 -2.12 15.55
N ALA A 312 5.19 -3.21 15.71
CA ALA A 312 4.48 -3.82 14.60
C ALA A 312 3.20 -3.02 14.28
N PRO A 313 2.88 -2.73 13.00
CA PRO A 313 1.56 -2.20 12.65
C PRO A 313 0.48 -3.17 13.17
N PRO A 314 -0.70 -2.66 13.56
CA PRO A 314 -1.75 -3.49 14.12
C PRO A 314 -2.27 -4.45 13.06
N VAL A 315 -1.74 -5.68 13.06
CA VAL A 315 -2.45 -6.82 12.50
C VAL A 315 -3.68 -7.01 13.38
N SER A 316 -4.88 -6.81 12.79
CA SER A 316 -6.14 -7.08 13.48
C SER A 316 -6.12 -8.49 14.06
N PRO A 317 -6.45 -8.69 15.35
CA PRO A 317 -6.47 -10.00 15.97
C PRO A 317 -7.78 -10.70 15.57
N THR A 318 -7.87 -11.14 14.32
CA THR A 318 -8.96 -12.02 13.88
C THR A 318 -8.34 -13.22 13.17
N THR A 319 -8.42 -14.38 13.85
CA THR A 319 -8.29 -15.74 13.31
C THR A 319 -6.99 -16.09 12.57
N ASN A 320 -6.02 -16.64 13.29
CA ASN A 320 -5.20 -17.82 12.95
C ASN A 320 -4.76 -18.09 11.49
N ALA A 321 -4.55 -17.08 10.65
CA ALA A 321 -3.82 -17.20 9.39
C ALA A 321 -2.36 -16.81 9.65
N SER A 322 -1.55 -17.78 10.09
CA SER A 322 -0.13 -17.57 10.33
C SER A 322 0.58 -17.24 9.01
N PHE A 323 1.43 -16.21 9.02
CA PHE A 323 2.37 -15.92 7.93
C PHE A 323 3.06 -17.20 7.48
N ASN A 324 2.82 -17.63 6.24
CA ASN A 324 3.50 -18.78 5.66
C ASN A 324 4.69 -18.26 4.83
N PRO A 325 5.95 -18.42 5.30
CA PRO A 325 7.12 -17.92 4.57
C PRO A 325 7.28 -18.57 3.19
N LEU A 326 6.66 -19.73 2.96
CA LEU A 326 6.69 -20.44 1.68
C LEU A 326 5.66 -19.92 0.66
N ASP A 327 4.77 -18.99 1.03
CA ASP A 327 3.82 -18.44 0.06
C ASP A 327 4.54 -17.53 -0.95
N PRO A 328 4.58 -17.88 -2.26
CA PRO A 328 5.24 -17.07 -3.27
C PRO A 328 4.56 -15.71 -3.51
N ALA A 329 3.33 -15.51 -3.03
CA ALA A 329 2.64 -14.22 -3.09
C ALA A 329 3.17 -13.20 -2.06
N ASN A 330 3.95 -13.64 -1.07
CA ASN A 330 4.45 -12.77 -0.01
C ASN A 330 5.25 -11.60 -0.56
N TRP A 331 4.81 -10.39 -0.23
CA TRP A 331 5.47 -9.13 -0.58
C TRP A 331 5.56 -8.87 -2.09
N ARG A 332 4.83 -9.64 -2.91
CA ARG A 332 4.77 -9.45 -4.35
C ARG A 332 3.92 -8.24 -4.74
N TYR A 333 2.92 -7.92 -3.93
CA TYR A 333 1.96 -6.85 -4.17
C TYR A 333 1.94 -5.84 -3.04
N VAL A 334 1.30 -4.70 -3.30
CA VAL A 334 1.13 -3.62 -2.32
C VAL A 334 -0.33 -3.26 -2.10
N ASP A 335 -0.62 -2.66 -0.95
CA ASP A 335 -1.93 -2.08 -0.65
C ASP A 335 -2.13 -0.72 -1.36
N SER A 336 -3.23 -0.02 -1.06
CA SER A 336 -3.52 1.32 -1.60
C SER A 336 -2.50 2.39 -1.20
N ASN A 337 -1.73 2.16 -0.15
CA ASN A 337 -0.74 3.08 0.39
C ASN A 337 0.69 2.70 -0.03
N ASN A 338 0.85 1.70 -0.91
CA ASN A 338 2.13 1.14 -1.33
C ASN A 338 2.86 0.35 -0.22
N PHE A 339 2.14 -0.08 0.82
CA PHE A 339 2.68 -0.99 1.82
C PHE A 339 2.72 -2.42 1.27
N PRO A 340 3.83 -3.16 1.46
CA PRO A 340 3.92 -4.56 1.07
C PRO A 340 2.80 -5.41 1.69
N LEU A 341 2.22 -6.34 0.92
CA LEU A 341 1.18 -7.26 1.38
C LEU A 341 1.73 -8.66 1.61
N ALA A 342 1.27 -9.32 2.67
CA ALA A 342 1.52 -10.74 2.88
C ALA A 342 0.59 -11.59 1.99
N GLY A 343 1.05 -12.78 1.58
CA GLY A 343 0.32 -13.65 0.66
C GLY A 343 -1.05 -14.07 1.20
N PHE A 344 -1.15 -14.33 2.51
CA PHE A 344 -2.42 -14.71 3.14
C PHE A 344 -3.48 -13.61 3.04
N GLN A 345 -3.10 -12.33 3.16
CA GLN A 345 -4.04 -11.20 3.08
C GLN A 345 -4.70 -11.13 1.69
N LEU A 346 -3.90 -11.41 0.65
CA LEU A 346 -4.39 -11.42 -0.72
C LEU A 346 -5.37 -12.58 -0.98
N ARG A 347 -5.08 -13.75 -0.40
CA ARG A 347 -5.95 -14.94 -0.48
C ARG A 347 -7.25 -14.73 0.28
N GLU A 348 -7.19 -14.11 1.47
CA GLU A 348 -8.37 -13.74 2.25
C GLU A 348 -9.25 -12.73 1.54
N ALA A 349 -8.66 -11.72 0.89
CA ALA A 349 -9.40 -10.71 0.13
C ALA A 349 -10.20 -11.29 -1.04
N LEU A 350 -9.83 -12.46 -1.54
CA LEU A 350 -10.51 -13.15 -2.63
C LEU A 350 -11.53 -14.20 -2.15
N ASN A 351 -11.67 -14.38 -0.83
CA ASN A 351 -12.71 -15.24 -0.29
C ASN A 351 -14.10 -14.60 -0.47
N PRO A 352 -15.14 -15.41 -0.74
CA PRO A 352 -16.48 -14.92 -1.08
C PRO A 352 -17.25 -14.31 0.09
N ALA A 353 -16.68 -14.28 1.29
CA ALA A 353 -17.34 -13.67 2.44
C ALA A 353 -17.35 -12.13 2.27
N PRO A 354 -18.49 -11.45 2.43
CA PRO A 354 -18.56 -10.00 2.32
C PRO A 354 -17.68 -9.39 3.41
N THR A 355 -16.55 -8.80 3.02
CA THR A 355 -15.64 -8.13 3.94
C THR A 355 -16.12 -6.69 4.14
N THR A 356 -16.26 -6.24 5.39
CA THR A 356 -16.47 -4.80 5.69
C THR A 356 -15.18 -3.98 5.58
N ASP A 357 -14.06 -4.64 5.29
CA ASP A 357 -12.76 -3.99 5.10
C ASP A 357 -12.62 -3.45 3.68
N ASN A 358 -12.48 -2.12 3.57
CA ASN A 358 -12.29 -1.42 2.31
C ASN A 358 -11.02 -1.89 1.57
N GLN A 359 -9.97 -2.31 2.29
CA GLN A 359 -8.74 -2.78 1.64
C GLN A 359 -8.96 -4.11 0.93
N ASN A 360 -9.64 -5.05 1.58
CA ASN A 360 -9.99 -6.33 0.97
C ASN A 360 -10.90 -6.16 -0.26
N ALA A 361 -11.86 -5.23 -0.20
CA ALA A 361 -12.71 -4.90 -1.35
C ALA A 361 -11.88 -4.40 -2.54
N LEU A 362 -10.89 -3.54 -2.31
CA LEU A 362 -10.01 -3.04 -3.36
C LEU A 362 -9.08 -4.12 -3.94
N LEU A 363 -8.59 -5.04 -3.10
CA LEU A 363 -7.76 -6.18 -3.53
C LEU A 363 -8.55 -7.24 -4.29
N ALA A 364 -9.83 -7.41 -3.95
CA ALA A 364 -10.73 -8.25 -4.71
C ALA A 364 -10.91 -7.73 -6.14
N VAL A 365 -10.94 -6.40 -6.34
CA VAL A 365 -11.03 -5.79 -7.68
C VAL A 365 -9.72 -5.97 -8.46
N ALA A 366 -8.61 -5.50 -7.91
CA ALA A 366 -7.32 -5.54 -8.59
C ALA A 366 -6.13 -5.65 -7.62
N LYS A 367 -5.16 -6.46 -8.03
CA LYS A 367 -3.85 -6.57 -7.38
C LYS A 367 -2.96 -5.44 -7.87
N ARG A 368 -2.13 -4.88 -6.99
CA ARG A 368 -1.19 -3.79 -7.30
C ARG A 368 0.22 -4.34 -7.27
N MET A 369 0.80 -4.55 -8.44
CA MET A 369 2.18 -5.02 -8.56
C MET A 369 3.12 -3.82 -8.70
N PRO A 370 4.03 -3.60 -7.74
CA PRO A 370 5.02 -2.54 -7.86
C PRO A 370 6.07 -2.90 -8.91
N ILE A 371 6.51 -1.89 -9.65
CA ILE A 371 7.64 -1.97 -10.56
C ILE A 371 8.61 -0.82 -10.27
N ARG A 372 9.91 -1.09 -10.39
CA ARG A 372 10.95 -0.07 -10.33
C ARG A 372 11.91 -0.26 -11.48
N ILE A 373 12.15 0.82 -12.21
CA ILE A 373 13.02 0.80 -13.37
C ILE A 373 13.98 1.99 -13.31
N ARG A 374 15.27 1.72 -13.52
CA ARG A 374 16.31 2.75 -13.60
C ARG A 374 16.98 2.70 -14.95
N LEU A 375 16.94 3.83 -15.63
CA LEU A 375 17.34 4.00 -17.03
C LEU A 375 18.29 5.18 -17.15
N GLU A 376 19.23 5.08 -18.09
CA GLU A 376 19.90 6.25 -18.64
C GLU A 376 19.16 6.69 -19.91
N ILE A 377 18.63 7.91 -19.90
CA ILE A 377 17.78 8.43 -20.97
C ILE A 377 18.21 9.81 -21.45
N ASP A 378 17.84 10.16 -22.69
CA ASP A 378 17.81 11.54 -23.15
C ASP A 378 16.60 12.28 -22.53
N GLN A 379 16.88 13.21 -21.62
CA GLN A 379 15.86 13.93 -20.86
C GLN A 379 14.84 14.69 -21.73
N ARG A 380 15.22 15.07 -22.96
CA ARG A 380 14.33 15.79 -23.89
C ARG A 380 13.11 14.97 -24.32
N HIS A 381 13.20 13.64 -24.17
CA HIS A 381 12.16 12.69 -24.53
C HIS A 381 11.56 11.98 -23.32
N MET A 382 11.80 12.48 -22.10
CA MET A 382 11.23 11.90 -20.87
C MET A 382 9.70 11.88 -20.89
N ASN A 383 9.07 12.93 -21.44
CA ASN A 383 7.63 12.99 -21.63
C ASN A 383 7.10 11.86 -22.53
N ARG A 384 7.83 11.51 -23.60
CA ARG A 384 7.49 10.38 -24.47
C ARG A 384 7.52 9.08 -23.67
N LEU A 385 8.60 8.82 -22.93
CA LEU A 385 8.73 7.63 -22.09
C LEU A 385 7.56 7.50 -21.09
N LEU A 386 7.24 8.57 -20.36
CA LEU A 386 6.12 8.57 -19.40
C LEU A 386 4.76 8.36 -20.08
N THR A 387 4.60 8.86 -21.31
CA THR A 387 3.39 8.65 -22.11
C THR A 387 3.26 7.18 -22.53
N GLU A 388 4.36 6.54 -22.94
CA GLU A 388 4.36 5.12 -23.29
C GLU A 388 3.99 4.22 -22.10
N PHE A 389 4.41 4.57 -20.87
CA PHE A 389 3.98 3.85 -19.66
C PHE A 389 2.45 3.88 -19.45
N GLY A 390 1.80 5.00 -19.76
CA GLY A 390 0.34 5.14 -19.65
C GLY A 390 -0.44 4.51 -20.81
N ASN A 391 0.16 4.48 -22.01
CA ASN A 391 -0.46 3.96 -23.24
C ASN A 391 -0.18 2.48 -23.50
N ALA A 392 0.64 1.84 -22.66
CA ALA A 392 0.97 0.43 -22.79
C ALA A 392 -0.28 -0.46 -22.66
N PRO A 393 -0.29 -1.65 -23.31
CA PRO A 393 -1.40 -2.61 -23.16
C PRO A 393 -1.69 -2.97 -21.70
N LEU A 394 -0.64 -3.04 -20.87
CA LEU A 394 -0.74 -3.10 -19.42
C LEU A 394 -0.22 -1.78 -18.83
N PRO A 395 -1.09 -0.78 -18.60
CA PRO A 395 -0.65 0.54 -18.15
C PRO A 395 0.08 0.49 -16.82
N VAL A 396 1.14 1.30 -16.72
CA VAL A 396 1.92 1.48 -15.50
C VAL A 396 1.63 2.86 -14.94
N GLU A 397 1.01 2.92 -13.77
CA GLU A 397 0.78 4.18 -13.07
C GLU A 397 2.08 4.62 -12.37
N ILE A 398 2.77 5.60 -12.92
CA ILE A 398 3.99 6.16 -12.33
C ILE A 398 3.63 6.98 -11.08
N ARG A 399 4.16 6.56 -9.93
CA ARG A 399 3.92 7.19 -8.62
C ARG A 399 5.07 8.09 -8.19
N GLN A 400 6.29 7.80 -8.63
CA GLN A 400 7.47 8.56 -8.27
C GLN A 400 8.47 8.61 -9.44
N VAL A 401 9.05 9.79 -9.64
CA VAL A 401 10.12 10.05 -10.61
C VAL A 401 11.32 10.62 -9.85
N ARG A 402 12.49 10.02 -10.01
CA ARG A 402 13.76 10.51 -9.44
C ARG A 402 14.76 10.70 -10.57
N ILE A 403 15.42 11.85 -10.60
CA ILE A 403 16.39 12.23 -11.65
C ILE A 403 17.74 12.46 -10.99
N ASN A 404 18.80 11.83 -11.52
CA ASN A 404 20.19 11.97 -11.07
C ASN A 404 20.37 11.78 -9.56
N ARG A 405 19.62 10.85 -8.97
CA ARG A 405 19.77 10.44 -7.57
C ARG A 405 20.37 9.04 -7.51
N ASP A 406 21.10 8.76 -6.44
CA ASP A 406 21.58 7.42 -6.16
C ASP A 406 20.45 6.39 -6.23
N ALA A 407 20.78 5.21 -6.77
CA ALA A 407 19.88 4.08 -6.85
C ALA A 407 19.24 3.85 -5.49
N ALA A 408 17.92 3.66 -5.48
CA ALA A 408 17.27 3.10 -4.31
C ALA A 408 17.90 1.75 -3.96
N ALA A 409 18.21 1.54 -2.68
CA ALA A 409 18.63 0.24 -2.19
C ALA A 409 17.59 -0.82 -2.60
N ILE A 410 18.07 -2.04 -2.85
CA ILE A 410 17.18 -3.21 -2.99
C ILE A 410 16.39 -3.30 -1.69
N GLY A 411 15.06 -3.18 -1.76
CA GLY A 411 14.24 -3.32 -0.56
C GLY A 411 14.19 -4.78 -0.13
N SER A 412 14.59 -5.05 1.11
CA SER A 412 14.05 -6.18 1.84
C SER A 412 12.73 -5.73 2.49
N PRO A 413 11.73 -6.61 2.66
CA PRO A 413 10.64 -6.37 3.59
C PRO A 413 11.15 -5.88 4.96
N ASP A 414 12.30 -6.38 5.42
CA ASP A 414 12.92 -5.97 6.69
C ASP A 414 13.35 -4.49 6.68
N SER A 415 13.78 -3.97 5.52
CA SER A 415 14.11 -2.56 5.34
C SER A 415 12.88 -1.65 5.49
N PHE A 416 11.69 -2.21 5.21
CA PHE A 416 10.42 -1.52 5.37
C PHE A 416 10.00 -1.43 6.83
N PHE A 417 10.22 -2.50 7.61
CA PHE A 417 9.95 -2.54 9.05
C PHE A 417 10.99 -1.78 9.89
N GLN A 418 12.25 -1.71 9.43
CA GLN A 418 13.32 -0.99 10.11
C GLN A 418 13.21 0.54 9.96
N ALA A 419 12.46 1.04 8.97
CA ALA A 419 12.24 2.48 8.78
C ALA A 419 11.32 3.11 9.86
N GLY A 420 10.68 2.30 10.71
CA GLY A 420 9.82 2.74 11.82
C GLY A 420 10.43 2.57 13.21
N THR A 421 11.61 1.95 13.34
CA THR A 421 12.30 1.75 14.62
C THR A 421 13.61 2.53 14.60
N GLY A 422 13.62 3.66 15.31
CA GLY A 422 14.80 4.48 15.50
C GLY A 422 15.99 3.63 15.91
N GLY A 423 17.12 3.86 15.25
CA GLY A 423 18.37 3.17 15.50
C GLY A 423 18.77 3.28 16.97
N MET A 424 18.62 2.18 17.70
CA MET A 424 19.37 1.93 18.91
C MET A 424 20.10 0.60 18.75
N LEU A 425 21.41 0.74 18.56
CA LEU A 425 22.47 -0.13 19.04
C LEU A 425 21.96 -1.33 19.86
N ALA A 426 21.82 -2.49 19.21
CA ALA A 426 21.88 -3.76 19.90
C ALA A 426 23.37 -4.06 20.15
N GLY A 427 23.87 -3.55 21.27
CA GLY A 427 25.04 -4.12 21.93
C GLY A 427 24.66 -5.51 22.44
N GLY A 428 25.26 -6.54 21.85
CA GLY A 428 25.09 -7.93 22.24
C GLY A 428 26.43 -8.64 22.14
N GLU A 429 27.06 -8.81 23.30
CA GLU A 429 28.28 -9.54 23.53
C GLU A 429 28.19 -11.01 23.07
N GLY A 430 29.32 -11.55 22.63
CA GLY A 430 29.59 -12.98 22.63
C GLY A 430 30.07 -13.54 21.29
N ASN A 431 31.39 -13.51 21.05
CA ASN A 431 32.17 -14.74 20.99
C ASN A 431 33.68 -14.41 20.90
N MET A 432 34.42 -14.75 21.95
CA MET A 432 35.87 -14.83 21.93
C MET A 432 36.33 -16.01 21.09
N GLY A 433 37.42 -15.83 20.35
CA GLY A 433 38.29 -16.95 19.97
C GLY A 433 38.99 -16.75 18.63
N GLY A 434 40.27 -16.39 18.67
CA GLY A 434 41.13 -16.45 17.47
C GLY A 434 42.31 -15.50 17.49
N PHE A 435 43.24 -15.71 18.41
CA PHE A 435 44.59 -15.13 18.33
C PHE A 435 45.30 -15.57 17.04
N SER A 436 45.93 -14.63 16.32
CA SER A 436 47.28 -14.79 15.76
C SER A 436 47.92 -13.43 15.47
N PRO A 437 49.25 -13.29 15.64
CA PRO A 437 49.92 -12.02 15.92
C PRO A 437 50.85 -11.53 14.79
N ALA A 438 51.39 -10.32 15.00
CA ALA A 438 52.44 -9.63 14.23
C ALA A 438 51.97 -9.02 12.89
N GLY A 439 52.09 -7.72 12.60
CA GLY A 439 53.06 -6.74 13.07
C GLY A 439 54.10 -6.51 11.98
N PHE A 440 53.81 -5.68 10.98
CA PHE A 440 54.81 -4.94 10.20
C PHE A 440 54.20 -3.65 9.64
N ARG A 441 54.64 -2.54 10.23
CA ARG A 441 54.46 -1.17 9.74
C ARG A 441 55.66 -0.91 8.81
N GLY A 442 55.40 -0.54 7.56
CA GLY A 442 56.42 -0.22 6.57
C GLY A 442 55.94 0.91 5.67
N GLU A 443 56.59 2.05 5.81
CA GLU A 443 56.49 3.27 5.02
C GLU A 443 56.56 3.06 3.50
N GLY A 444 55.78 3.86 2.78
CA GLY A 444 56.22 4.64 1.62
C GLY A 444 56.61 3.90 0.34
N ALA A 445 55.75 3.95 -0.68
CA ALA A 445 56.17 3.96 -2.07
C ALA A 445 55.10 4.63 -2.94
N GLY A 446 55.54 5.50 -3.84
CA GLY A 446 54.74 6.51 -4.50
C GLY A 446 53.73 5.99 -5.53
N PHE A 447 52.66 6.76 -5.66
CA PHE A 447 51.79 6.75 -6.83
C PHE A 447 52.61 7.18 -8.06
N PRO A 448 52.71 6.35 -9.13
CA PRO A 448 53.10 6.86 -10.43
C PRO A 448 51.90 7.63 -11.00
N ASN A 449 52.14 8.92 -11.27
CA ASN A 449 51.29 9.75 -12.11
C ASN A 449 51.02 9.04 -13.45
N GLY A 450 49.88 8.36 -13.54
CA GLY A 450 49.27 7.99 -14.80
C GLY A 450 48.57 9.23 -15.34
N ALA A 451 49.11 9.80 -16.42
CA ALA A 451 48.52 10.89 -17.16
C ALA A 451 47.02 10.65 -17.35
N ALA A 452 46.20 11.46 -16.69
CA ALA A 452 44.79 11.57 -16.99
C ALA A 452 44.67 11.95 -18.46
N SER A 453 44.21 10.99 -19.27
CA SER A 453 43.86 11.24 -20.65
C SER A 453 42.74 12.29 -20.67
N LEU A 454 43.09 13.52 -21.05
CA LEU A 454 42.21 14.69 -21.19
C LEU A 454 41.15 14.51 -22.30
N THR A 455 40.93 13.28 -22.79
CA THR A 455 39.89 12.93 -23.77
C THR A 455 38.62 12.34 -23.15
N LYS A 456 38.58 12.11 -21.82
CA LYS A 456 37.33 11.70 -21.14
C LYS A 456 36.28 12.82 -21.03
N ASP A 457 36.69 14.09 -21.14
CA ASP A 457 35.78 15.24 -21.04
C ASP A 457 35.03 15.59 -22.34
N ALA A 458 35.25 14.85 -23.43
CA ALA A 458 34.58 15.09 -24.73
C ALA A 458 33.33 14.22 -24.98
N THR A 459 32.84 13.46 -23.99
CA THR A 459 31.76 12.46 -24.20
C THR A 459 30.60 12.53 -23.20
N VAL A 460 30.50 13.58 -22.38
CA VAL A 460 29.31 13.79 -21.54
C VAL A 460 28.24 14.47 -22.38
N ASP A 461 27.30 13.69 -22.92
CA ASP A 461 26.07 14.24 -23.46
C ASP A 461 25.27 14.83 -22.29
N PHE A 462 25.27 16.16 -22.16
CA PHE A 462 24.60 16.89 -21.07
C PHE A 462 23.08 16.63 -21.00
N ASN A 463 22.50 16.03 -22.04
CA ASN A 463 21.08 15.66 -22.05
C ASN A 463 20.83 14.27 -21.46
N LEU A 464 21.87 13.49 -21.16
CA LEU A 464 21.73 12.19 -20.52
C LEU A 464 21.55 12.33 -19.02
N VAL A 465 20.48 11.73 -18.52
CA VAL A 465 20.15 11.70 -17.10
C VAL A 465 19.84 10.28 -16.66
N GLN A 466 20.18 9.98 -15.41
CA GLN A 466 19.74 8.76 -14.74
C GLN A 466 18.33 8.98 -14.21
N LEU A 467 17.36 8.27 -14.78
CA LEU A 467 15.96 8.31 -14.41
C LEU A 467 15.60 7.03 -13.66
N GLU A 468 15.11 7.17 -12.43
CA GLU A 468 14.50 6.07 -11.68
C GLU A 468 12.99 6.33 -11.54
N LEU A 469 12.19 5.35 -11.96
CA LEU A 469 10.74 5.38 -11.91
C LEU A 469 10.23 4.29 -10.97
N TYR A 470 9.30 4.66 -10.10
CA TYR A 470 8.50 3.71 -9.33
C TYR A 470 7.04 3.82 -9.81
N GLY A 471 6.45 2.70 -10.17
CA GLY A 471 5.09 2.62 -10.68
C GLY A 471 4.34 1.40 -10.20
N ILE A 472 3.04 1.39 -10.47
CA ILE A 472 2.13 0.30 -10.13
C ILE A 472 1.47 -0.24 -11.40
N VAL A 473 1.52 -1.55 -11.57
CA VAL A 473 0.73 -2.29 -12.54
C VAL A 473 -0.50 -2.87 -11.85
N TYR A 474 -1.68 -2.61 -12.40
CA TYR A 474 -2.93 -3.18 -11.90
C TYR A 474 -3.24 -4.48 -12.63
N ILE A 475 -3.46 -5.55 -11.85
CA ILE A 475 -3.91 -6.84 -12.37
C ILE A 475 -5.32 -7.10 -11.85
N TYR A 476 -6.30 -6.93 -12.72
CA TYR A 476 -7.73 -7.07 -12.42
C TYR A 476 -8.12 -8.53 -12.28
N ASN A 477 -8.91 -8.82 -11.25
CA ASN A 477 -9.57 -10.11 -11.04
C ASN A 477 -10.90 -10.16 -11.80
N PRO A 478 -11.50 -11.34 -12.02
CA PRO A 478 -12.85 -11.43 -12.57
C PRO A 478 -13.87 -10.81 -11.59
N VAL A 479 -14.93 -10.22 -12.14
CA VAL A 479 -15.96 -9.52 -11.35
C VAL A 479 -16.62 -10.47 -10.36
N ASN A 480 -16.56 -10.10 -9.09
CA ASN A 480 -17.26 -10.80 -8.03
C ASN A 480 -18.55 -10.04 -7.66
N ARG A 481 -19.70 -10.57 -8.12
CA ARG A 481 -21.01 -9.95 -7.89
C ARG A 481 -21.50 -10.07 -6.45
N SER A 482 -21.05 -11.09 -5.71
CA SER A 482 -21.44 -11.26 -4.30
C SER A 482 -20.86 -10.14 -3.42
N LEU A 483 -19.63 -9.69 -3.70
CA LEU A 483 -18.99 -8.56 -3.00
C LEU A 483 -19.75 -7.24 -3.21
N LEU A 484 -20.39 -7.09 -4.37
CA LEU A 484 -21.21 -5.93 -4.72
C LEU A 484 -22.67 -6.07 -4.26
N LYS A 485 -23.01 -7.15 -3.54
CA LYS A 485 -24.38 -7.49 -3.12
C LYS A 485 -25.38 -7.54 -4.28
N LEU A 486 -24.91 -7.91 -5.47
CA LEU A 486 -25.72 -7.99 -6.69
C LEU A 486 -26.40 -9.35 -6.89
N GLU A 487 -26.06 -10.36 -6.07
CA GLU A 487 -26.66 -11.71 -6.13
C GLU A 487 -28.06 -11.77 -5.49
N GLU A 488 -28.41 -10.79 -4.67
CA GLU A 488 -29.77 -10.64 -4.15
C GLU A 488 -30.62 -9.91 -5.21
N VAL A 489 -31.38 -10.66 -6.01
CA VAL A 489 -32.81 -10.45 -6.31
C VAL A 489 -33.29 -11.56 -7.25
N ALA A 490 -34.00 -12.53 -6.68
CA ALA A 490 -35.07 -13.26 -7.36
C ALA A 490 -36.41 -12.91 -6.68
N THR A 491 -36.67 -11.62 -6.50
CA THR A 491 -38.00 -11.11 -6.15
C THR A 491 -38.29 -9.90 -7.05
N PRO A 492 -39.20 -10.01 -8.03
CA PRO A 492 -39.54 -8.87 -8.86
C PRO A 492 -40.17 -7.80 -7.97
N ILE A 493 -39.44 -6.72 -7.72
CA ILE A 493 -40.00 -5.52 -7.12
C ILE A 493 -40.87 -4.87 -8.20
N SER A 494 -42.16 -5.16 -8.16
CA SER A 494 -43.17 -4.42 -8.91
C SER A 494 -43.18 -2.99 -8.40
N VAL A 495 -42.57 -2.08 -9.14
CA VAL A 495 -42.70 -0.63 -8.90
C VAL A 495 -44.13 -0.25 -9.27
N PRO A 496 -44.97 0.26 -8.33
CA PRO A 496 -46.25 0.80 -8.71
C PRO A 496 -45.99 2.11 -9.49
N VAL A 497 -46.34 2.09 -10.77
CA VAL A 497 -46.40 3.30 -11.60
C VAL A 497 -47.40 4.24 -10.95
N MET A 498 -46.94 5.38 -10.41
CA MET A 498 -47.83 6.48 -10.06
C MET A 498 -48.52 6.92 -11.34
N ALA A 499 -49.81 6.60 -11.45
CA ALA A 499 -50.70 7.17 -12.44
C ALA A 499 -50.67 8.69 -12.29
N ALA A 500 -50.32 9.37 -13.38
CA ALA A 500 -50.61 10.78 -13.54
C ALA A 500 -52.14 10.94 -13.45
N ASN A 501 -52.61 11.66 -12.43
CA ASN A 501 -54.01 12.04 -12.33
C ASN A 501 -54.30 13.14 -13.36
N PRO A 502 -55.48 13.11 -14.00
CA PRO A 502 -55.88 14.06 -15.06
C PRO A 502 -56.10 15.49 -14.57
#